data_AF-A0A396R2M5-F1
#
_entry.id   AF-A0A396R2M5-F1
#
_cell.length_a   1.000
_cell.length_b   1.000
_cell.length_c   1.000
_cell.angle_alpha   90.00
_cell.angle_beta   90.00
_cell.angle_gamma   90.00
#
_symmetry.space_group_name_H-M   'P 1'
#
loop_
_entity.id
_entity.type
_entity.pdbx_description
1 polymer ?
#
loop_
_entity_poly.entity_id
_entity_poly.type
_entity_poly.pdbx_seq_one_letter_code
_entity_poly.pdbx_strand_id
1 'polypeptide(L)'
;MGRADRNEEKSRVQLRRGFAELPGKGDRQSSGDDPAGAGRHPFSDGIWGTKAFNRGQPSELSGGRGQPHDRDQRPHITLLGMGIFRLLFRMKLPQMAAGGLAAAVMAVYCLFTGGQASTVRAFLMFGIMLAGRMLRRSYDLLSGLALAGILILIPNPGYLFYSGFQLSFAAVLGAGVVYPSLRKLLPQKLLQGKALLKKGVESSISWLAIMLCTLPLVCYYFFEIPLYGIIANLLMLPSMSLVMASGLLGGMMGVASPLMGRVLLVPAAVCLEGYEWITGKIRGLPGASWICGQPEIWEMAIYYLCLAAAVWILKRSLIGRNQKAAKRCIERDIRKRPADILAAAVILTIGLGILFWRRPVELSVTALDVGQGDCLVLNAENRFHYLVDGGSRDVEGVGIYRILPYLKQQGIHVLEGIFISIRMGITSAVSKSF
;
A
#
# COMPACT_ATOMS: atom_id res chain seq x y z
N MET A 1 43.93 24.18 -15.85
CA MET A 1 42.76 23.59 -15.15
C MET A 1 42.74 24.02 -13.67
N GLY A 2 42.78 25.33 -13.37
CA GLY A 2 43.02 25.82 -11.99
C GLY A 2 42.46 27.22 -11.66
N ARG A 3 41.47 27.68 -12.43
CA ARG A 3 40.75 28.96 -12.19
C ARG A 3 39.24 28.82 -11.95
N ALA A 4 38.65 27.63 -12.18
CA ALA A 4 37.22 27.40 -11.95
C ALA A 4 36.89 27.04 -10.48
N ASP A 5 37.77 26.31 -9.78
CA ASP A 5 37.52 25.90 -8.38
C ASP A 5 37.52 27.06 -7.35
N ARG A 6 38.17 28.18 -7.65
CA ARG A 6 38.29 29.29 -6.69
C ARG A 6 37.03 30.15 -6.54
N ASN A 7 36.05 30.01 -7.44
CA ASN A 7 34.79 30.75 -7.35
C ASN A 7 33.68 29.98 -6.63
N GLU A 8 33.69 28.65 -6.59
CA GLU A 8 32.69 27.88 -5.84
C GLU A 8 32.90 27.94 -4.32
N GLU A 9 34.15 28.10 -3.86
CA GLU A 9 34.47 28.14 -2.43
C GLU A 9 34.10 29.48 -1.77
N LYS A 10 34.16 30.61 -2.52
CA LYS A 10 33.72 31.92 -2.01
C LYS A 10 32.19 32.01 -1.85
N SER A 11 31.43 31.32 -2.69
CA SER A 11 29.95 31.28 -2.63
C SER A 11 29.44 30.50 -1.42
N ARG A 12 30.16 29.45 -0.99
CA ARG A 12 29.78 28.62 0.17
C ARG A 12 30.04 29.29 1.53
N VAL A 13 30.95 30.26 1.61
CA VAL A 13 31.28 30.96 2.86
C VAL A 13 30.28 32.10 3.19
N GLN A 14 29.66 32.72 2.18
CA GLN A 14 28.66 33.78 2.42
C GLN A 14 27.32 33.26 2.96
N LEU A 15 26.89 32.04 2.60
CA LEU A 15 25.61 31.48 3.05
C LEU A 15 25.60 31.02 4.52
N ARG A 16 26.76 30.88 5.17
CA ARG A 16 26.85 30.48 6.59
C ARG A 16 26.81 31.63 7.60
N ARG A 17 26.92 32.90 7.17
CA ARG A 17 26.94 34.07 8.07
C ARG A 17 25.57 34.76 8.26
N GLY A 18 24.50 34.29 7.61
CA GLY A 18 23.21 34.98 7.59
C GLY A 18 22.19 34.61 8.68
N PHE A 19 22.51 33.73 9.64
CA PHE A 19 21.51 33.21 10.61
C PHE A 19 21.91 33.30 12.09
N ALA A 20 22.89 34.14 12.44
CA ALA A 20 23.26 34.38 13.82
C ALA A 20 23.38 35.88 14.08
N GLU A 21 22.35 36.46 14.71
CA GLU A 21 22.35 37.63 15.64
C GLU A 21 20.90 38.17 15.80
N LEU A 22 20.18 37.82 16.89
CA LEU A 22 19.92 38.58 18.14
C LEU A 22 18.54 39.30 18.13
N PRO A 23 17.97 39.82 19.25
CA PRO A 23 17.99 39.46 20.70
C PRO A 23 16.51 39.38 21.26
N GLY A 24 16.13 39.11 22.52
CA GLY A 24 16.74 39.02 23.84
C GLY A 24 15.64 39.05 24.94
N LYS A 25 16.08 39.00 26.22
CA LYS A 25 15.33 39.10 27.50
C LYS A 25 14.56 37.83 27.93
N GLY A 26 14.69 37.33 29.15
CA GLY A 26 15.43 37.77 30.33
C GLY A 26 15.06 36.89 31.53
N ASP A 27 16.07 36.59 32.33
CA ASP A 27 16.13 36.02 33.68
C ASP A 27 14.83 35.80 34.49
N ARG A 28 14.71 34.65 35.16
CA ARG A 28 15.00 34.53 36.62
C ARG A 28 14.79 33.12 37.19
N GLN A 29 15.57 32.89 38.24
CA GLN A 29 15.73 31.69 39.06
C GLN A 29 14.57 31.35 40.01
N SER A 30 14.55 30.05 40.34
CA SER A 30 14.41 29.41 41.67
C SER A 30 13.07 29.39 42.44
N SER A 31 12.80 28.16 42.89
CA SER A 31 12.43 27.73 44.26
C SER A 31 11.01 27.96 44.78
N GLY A 32 10.44 26.87 45.32
CA GLY A 32 9.72 26.92 46.60
C GLY A 32 8.23 26.57 46.58
N ASP A 33 7.92 25.43 47.21
CA ASP A 33 6.81 25.24 48.16
C ASP A 33 5.36 25.00 47.66
N ASP A 34 4.92 23.76 47.85
CA ASP A 34 3.57 23.36 48.31
C ASP A 34 3.30 23.94 49.73
N PRO A 35 2.06 24.02 50.32
CA PRO A 35 0.90 23.11 50.12
C PRO A 35 -0.55 23.71 50.27
N ALA A 36 -1.54 22.83 50.07
CA ALA A 36 -2.82 22.69 50.80
C ALA A 36 -4.03 23.66 50.63
N GLY A 37 -5.23 23.05 50.58
CA GLY A 37 -6.53 23.64 51.00
C GLY A 37 -7.62 23.69 49.91
N ALA A 38 -8.44 22.65 49.73
CA ALA A 38 -9.74 22.43 50.40
C ALA A 38 -10.90 23.36 49.94
N GLY A 39 -11.92 22.78 49.31
CA GLY A 39 -13.22 23.43 49.05
C GLY A 39 -14.20 22.52 48.29
N ARG A 40 -15.23 22.05 48.99
CA ARG A 40 -16.19 21.00 48.60
C ARG A 40 -17.54 21.58 48.10
N HIS A 41 -18.11 20.90 47.09
CA HIS A 41 -19.55 20.55 46.87
C HIS A 41 -20.58 21.66 46.50
N PRO A 42 -21.81 21.32 46.00
CA PRO A 42 -22.37 20.04 45.48
C PRO A 42 -23.27 20.18 44.20
N PHE A 43 -23.87 19.06 43.74
CA PHE A 43 -25.05 18.91 42.84
C PHE A 43 -24.88 19.06 41.31
N SER A 44 -24.79 17.93 40.59
CA SER A 44 -25.99 17.21 40.09
C SER A 44 -25.57 16.01 39.23
N ASP A 45 -26.03 14.83 39.68
CA ASP A 45 -25.98 13.56 38.99
C ASP A 45 -26.91 13.52 37.78
N GLY A 46 -26.54 12.71 36.78
CA GLY A 46 -27.50 12.23 35.81
C GLY A 46 -26.90 11.41 34.67
N ILE A 47 -27.10 10.09 34.75
CA ILE A 47 -27.07 9.13 33.63
C ILE A 47 -25.69 8.53 33.29
N TRP A 48 -25.07 7.77 34.20
CA TRP A 48 -24.32 6.53 33.89
C TRP A 48 -24.17 5.72 35.19
N GLY A 49 -25.15 4.85 35.46
CA GLY A 49 -25.15 3.97 36.63
C GLY A 49 -24.01 2.96 36.61
N THR A 50 -23.00 3.22 37.45
CA THR A 50 -21.90 2.32 37.80
C THR A 50 -22.26 1.51 39.05
N LYS A 51 -22.89 0.34 38.90
CA LYS A 51 -22.94 -0.68 39.97
C LYS A 51 -22.91 -2.09 39.39
N ALA A 52 -21.74 -2.49 38.91
CA ALA A 52 -21.32 -3.91 38.79
C ALA A 52 -19.82 -4.00 38.49
N PHE A 53 -18.98 -3.36 39.32
CA PHE A 53 -17.52 -3.46 39.18
C PHE A 53 -16.87 -3.77 40.53
N ASN A 54 -17.23 -4.90 41.14
CA ASN A 54 -16.32 -5.60 42.06
C ASN A 54 -16.84 -7.01 42.38
N ARG A 55 -16.46 -8.02 41.59
CA ARG A 55 -16.25 -9.39 42.07
C ARG A 55 -15.62 -10.24 40.98
N GLY A 56 -14.45 -10.80 41.29
CA GLY A 56 -13.88 -11.96 40.60
C GLY A 56 -12.91 -11.65 39.46
N GLN A 57 -11.67 -11.27 39.80
CA GLN A 57 -10.54 -11.74 39.01
C GLN A 57 -10.41 -13.24 39.23
N PRO A 58 -10.19 -14.01 38.15
CA PRO A 58 -9.10 -14.95 38.14
C PRO A 58 -8.06 -14.56 37.09
N SER A 59 -6.81 -14.76 37.47
CA SER A 59 -5.60 -14.77 36.67
C SER A 59 -5.74 -15.30 35.23
N GLU A 60 -5.90 -14.39 34.26
CA GLU A 60 -5.60 -14.64 32.84
C GLU A 60 -4.36 -13.84 32.42
N LEU A 61 -3.24 -14.09 33.11
CA LEU A 61 -1.89 -13.70 32.72
C LEU A 61 -1.15 -14.92 32.11
N SER A 62 -1.82 -15.66 31.22
CA SER A 62 -1.18 -16.60 30.31
C SER A 62 -2.22 -17.06 29.29
N GLY A 63 -1.91 -16.98 28.00
CA GLY A 63 -2.74 -17.65 26.98
C GLY A 63 -3.79 -16.78 26.27
N GLY A 64 -3.46 -15.53 25.96
CA GLY A 64 -4.14 -14.81 24.87
C GLY A 64 -3.81 -15.43 23.51
N ARG A 65 -4.36 -16.62 23.22
CA ARG A 65 -4.51 -17.16 21.85
C ARG A 65 -5.52 -16.26 21.11
N GLY A 66 -5.08 -15.04 20.79
CA GLY A 66 -5.74 -14.22 19.78
C GLY A 66 -5.86 -15.04 18.50
N GLN A 67 -7.06 -15.03 17.94
CA GLN A 67 -7.43 -15.81 16.75
C GLN A 67 -6.27 -15.85 15.73
N PRO A 68 -5.86 -17.04 15.27
CA PRO A 68 -4.74 -17.17 14.34
C PRO A 68 -5.02 -16.58 12.95
N HIS A 69 -6.24 -16.05 12.70
CA HIS A 69 -6.70 -15.60 11.39
C HIS A 69 -6.22 -14.19 11.00
N ASP A 70 -5.91 -13.32 11.96
CA ASP A 70 -5.51 -11.92 11.72
C ASP A 70 -3.99 -11.69 11.60
N ARG A 71 -3.20 -12.77 11.47
CA ARG A 71 -1.74 -12.67 11.36
C ARG A 71 -1.28 -12.42 9.93
N ASP A 72 -2.04 -12.89 8.94
CA ASP A 72 -1.54 -13.04 7.58
C ASP A 72 -1.74 -11.80 6.69
N GLN A 73 -2.46 -10.77 7.17
CA GLN A 73 -2.81 -9.57 6.37
C GLN A 73 -2.13 -8.27 6.82
N ARG A 74 -1.18 -8.36 7.76
CA ARG A 74 -0.52 -7.16 8.27
C ARG A 74 0.59 -6.75 7.30
N PRO A 75 0.73 -5.46 6.98
CA PRO A 75 1.88 -4.99 6.22
C PRO A 75 3.17 -5.51 6.87
N HIS A 76 4.16 -5.93 6.06
CA HIS A 76 5.43 -6.47 6.56
C HIS A 76 6.11 -5.53 7.56
N ILE A 77 5.91 -4.21 7.37
CA ILE A 77 6.35 -3.15 8.26
C ILE A 77 5.69 -3.27 9.65
N THR A 78 4.40 -3.56 9.73
CA THR A 78 3.69 -3.80 10.99
C THR A 78 4.09 -5.13 11.63
N LEU A 79 4.46 -6.14 10.81
CA LEU A 79 5.02 -7.40 11.31
C LEU A 79 6.37 -7.15 12.00
N LEU A 80 7.22 -6.29 11.42
CA LEU A 80 8.50 -5.88 12.01
C LEU A 80 8.28 -5.16 13.35
N GLY A 81 7.43 -4.13 13.40
CA GLY A 81 7.12 -3.43 14.65
C GLY A 81 6.55 -4.35 15.74
N MET A 82 5.65 -5.26 15.38
CA MET A 82 5.14 -6.26 16.32
C MET A 82 6.15 -7.34 16.72
N GLY A 83 7.02 -7.74 15.79
CA GLY A 83 8.10 -8.71 16.05
C GLY A 83 9.03 -8.15 17.12
N ILE A 84 9.46 -6.90 16.95
CA ILE A 84 10.26 -6.16 17.93
C ILE A 84 9.51 -6.04 19.25
N PHE A 85 8.24 -5.61 19.23
CA PHE A 85 7.42 -5.52 20.44
C PHE A 85 7.35 -6.86 21.20
N ARG A 86 7.13 -7.98 20.50
CA ARG A 86 7.08 -9.32 21.13
C ARG A 86 8.42 -9.77 21.66
N LEU A 87 9.51 -9.48 20.93
CA LEU A 87 10.87 -9.81 21.36
C LEU A 87 11.21 -9.07 22.66
N LEU A 88 10.97 -7.76 22.69
CA LEU A 88 11.18 -6.93 23.88
C LEU A 88 10.28 -7.36 25.05
N PHE A 89 9.02 -7.72 24.78
CA PHE A 89 8.14 -8.26 25.81
C PHE A 89 8.62 -9.61 26.36
N ARG A 90 9.24 -10.45 25.51
CA ARG A 90 9.85 -11.72 25.93
C ARG A 90 11.12 -11.51 26.75
N MET A 91 11.78 -10.37 26.61
CA MET A 91 12.87 -9.90 27.48
C MET A 91 12.37 -9.28 28.80
N LYS A 92 11.08 -9.49 29.16
CA LYS A 92 10.43 -9.03 30.41
C LYS A 92 10.36 -7.51 30.60
N LEU A 93 10.48 -6.72 29.52
CA LEU A 93 10.24 -5.28 29.60
C LEU A 93 8.76 -4.98 29.86
N PRO A 94 8.44 -3.91 30.64
CA PRO A 94 7.07 -3.49 30.83
C PRO A 94 6.44 -3.09 29.49
N GLN A 95 5.15 -3.36 29.33
CA GLN A 95 4.42 -3.18 28.07
C GLN A 95 4.60 -1.78 27.45
N MET A 96 4.70 -0.74 28.28
CA MET A 96 4.90 0.64 27.85
C MET A 96 6.30 0.87 27.26
N ALA A 97 7.35 0.32 27.90
CA ALA A 97 8.72 0.46 27.41
C ALA A 97 8.94 -0.34 26.12
N ALA A 98 8.42 -1.58 26.07
CA ALA A 98 8.50 -2.40 24.86
C ALA A 98 7.75 -1.76 23.68
N GLY A 99 6.60 -1.14 23.96
CA GLY A 99 5.81 -0.39 22.97
C GLY A 99 6.54 0.86 22.46
N GLY A 100 7.01 1.70 23.39
CA GLY A 100 7.74 2.93 23.05
C GLY A 100 9.01 2.65 22.24
N LEU A 101 9.79 1.64 22.64
CA LEU A 101 11.00 1.27 21.91
C LEU A 101 10.70 0.70 20.51
N ALA A 102 9.66 -0.13 20.39
CA ALA A 102 9.23 -0.61 19.06
C ALA A 102 8.75 0.54 18.16
N ALA A 103 8.04 1.52 18.72
CA ALA A 103 7.62 2.72 17.99
C ALA A 103 8.83 3.58 17.58
N ALA A 104 9.82 3.74 18.46
CA ALA A 104 11.05 4.48 18.16
C ALA A 104 11.83 3.82 17.01
N VAL A 105 12.02 2.50 17.04
CA VAL A 105 12.68 1.77 15.94
C VAL A 105 11.89 1.93 14.63
N MET A 106 10.57 1.85 14.70
CA MET A 106 9.70 2.08 13.55
C MET A 106 9.79 3.51 12.99
N ALA A 107 9.95 4.51 13.85
CA ALA A 107 10.14 5.90 13.45
C ALA A 107 11.49 6.09 12.74
N VAL A 108 12.56 5.51 13.29
CA VAL A 108 13.90 5.50 12.64
C VAL A 108 13.81 4.82 11.27
N TYR A 109 13.12 3.68 11.17
CA TYR A 109 12.90 3.00 9.89
C TYR A 109 12.10 3.86 8.88
N CYS A 110 11.09 4.58 9.36
CA CYS A 110 10.31 5.49 8.51
C CYS A 110 11.17 6.64 7.96
N LEU A 111 12.07 7.19 8.78
CA LEU A 111 13.02 8.21 8.34
C LEU A 111 14.06 7.62 7.38
N PHE A 112 14.58 6.43 7.68
CA PHE A 112 15.57 5.74 6.84
C PHE A 112 15.04 5.42 5.43
N THR A 113 13.75 5.09 5.31
CA THR A 113 13.09 4.83 4.02
C THR A 113 12.64 6.09 3.28
N GLY A 114 12.99 7.28 3.77
CA GLY A 114 12.64 8.56 3.14
C GLY A 114 11.19 8.98 3.32
N GLY A 115 10.48 8.42 4.31
CA GLY A 115 9.12 8.87 4.65
C GLY A 115 8.06 8.57 3.59
N GLN A 116 8.20 7.49 2.82
CA GLN A 116 7.20 7.08 1.84
C GLN A 116 5.80 6.94 2.49
N ALA A 117 4.75 7.40 1.78
CA ALA A 117 3.38 7.45 2.32
C ALA A 117 2.87 6.11 2.88
N SER A 118 3.28 4.99 2.28
CA SER A 118 2.93 3.64 2.76
C SER A 118 3.57 3.32 4.12
N THR A 119 4.84 3.69 4.32
CA THR A 119 5.60 3.48 5.56
C THR A 119 5.07 4.34 6.70
N VAL A 120 4.83 5.64 6.43
CA VAL A 120 4.27 6.59 7.41
C VAL A 120 2.92 6.07 7.92
N ARG A 121 2.05 5.64 7.02
CA ARG A 121 0.74 5.09 7.39
C ARG A 121 0.89 3.78 8.18
N ALA A 122 1.78 2.87 7.80
CA ALA A 122 2.02 1.64 8.55
C ALA A 122 2.54 1.91 9.97
N PHE A 123 3.39 2.93 10.13
CA PHE A 123 3.85 3.42 11.44
C PHE A 123 2.68 3.97 12.27
N LEU A 124 1.84 4.84 11.70
CA LEU A 124 0.69 5.39 12.40
C LEU A 124 -0.33 4.32 12.80
N MET A 125 -0.67 3.37 11.91
CA MET A 125 -1.57 2.26 12.24
C MET A 125 -0.96 1.35 13.33
N PHE A 126 0.34 1.12 13.32
CA PHE A 126 1.03 0.42 14.40
C PHE A 126 0.94 1.19 15.73
N GLY A 127 1.15 2.51 15.72
CA GLY A 127 1.00 3.37 16.88
C GLY A 127 -0.42 3.37 17.45
N ILE A 128 -1.43 3.51 16.59
CA ILE A 128 -2.86 3.46 16.98
C ILE A 128 -3.20 2.09 17.60
N MET A 129 -2.70 0.99 17.02
CA MET A 129 -2.89 -0.35 17.58
C MET A 129 -2.23 -0.48 18.96
N LEU A 130 -1.03 0.08 19.15
CA LEU A 130 -0.34 0.06 20.44
C LEU A 130 -1.11 0.90 21.48
N ALA A 131 -1.55 2.11 21.11
CA ALA A 131 -2.37 2.97 21.95
C ALA A 131 -3.69 2.28 22.36
N GLY A 132 -4.36 1.60 21.43
CA GLY A 132 -5.56 0.81 21.73
C GLY A 132 -5.30 -0.29 22.76
N ARG A 133 -4.16 -0.99 22.67
CA ARG A 133 -3.75 -1.98 23.68
C ARG A 133 -3.46 -1.35 25.05
N MET A 134 -2.83 -0.17 25.08
CA MET A 134 -2.55 0.55 26.32
C MET A 134 -3.84 1.01 27.01
N LEU A 135 -4.81 1.49 26.22
CA LEU A 135 -6.13 1.93 26.66
C LEU A 135 -7.10 0.76 26.93
N ARG A 136 -6.65 -0.50 26.79
CA ARG A 136 -7.48 -1.73 26.86
C ARG A 136 -8.73 -1.67 25.98
N ARG A 137 -8.67 -0.97 24.85
CA ARG A 137 -9.75 -0.91 23.86
C ARG A 137 -9.50 -1.90 22.71
N SER A 138 -10.60 -2.43 22.15
CA SER A 138 -10.55 -3.25 20.95
C SER A 138 -10.12 -2.40 19.76
N TYR A 139 -9.07 -2.85 19.06
CA TYR A 139 -8.62 -2.23 17.81
C TYR A 139 -9.56 -2.63 16.68
N ASP A 140 -10.21 -1.64 16.07
CA ASP A 140 -10.98 -1.82 14.83
C ASP A 140 -10.17 -1.29 13.64
N LEU A 141 -10.07 -2.11 12.58
CA LEU A 141 -9.22 -1.83 11.41
C LEU A 141 -9.69 -0.58 10.67
N LEU A 142 -11.00 -0.41 10.48
CA LEU A 142 -11.57 0.71 9.73
C LEU A 142 -11.44 2.01 10.53
N SER A 143 -11.73 1.97 11.83
CA SER A 143 -11.53 3.12 12.72
C SER A 143 -10.06 3.54 12.78
N GLY A 144 -9.13 2.59 12.84
CA GLY A 144 -7.70 2.85 12.77
C GLY A 144 -7.26 3.46 11.43
N LEU A 145 -7.85 3.02 10.32
CA LEU A 145 -7.60 3.59 8.99
C LEU A 145 -8.10 5.04 8.90
N ALA A 146 -9.30 5.33 9.39
CA ALA A 146 -9.87 6.67 9.41
C ALA A 146 -9.02 7.64 10.23
N LEU A 147 -8.62 7.24 11.45
CA LEU A 147 -7.75 8.04 12.31
C LEU A 147 -6.36 8.25 11.67
N ALA A 148 -5.76 7.21 11.09
CA ALA A 148 -4.50 7.34 10.37
C ALA A 148 -4.62 8.31 9.18
N GLY A 149 -5.73 8.28 8.45
CA GLY A 149 -6.00 9.21 7.35
C GLY A 149 -6.04 10.66 7.81
N ILE A 150 -6.78 10.94 8.89
CA ILE A 150 -6.84 12.28 9.50
C ILE A 150 -5.45 12.75 9.90
N LEU A 151 -4.68 11.91 10.61
CA LEU A 151 -3.34 12.26 11.08
C LEU A 151 -2.34 12.53 9.94
N ILE A 152 -2.48 11.85 8.79
CA ILE A 152 -1.63 12.07 7.62
C ILE A 152 -2.03 13.34 6.86
N LEU A 153 -3.32 13.67 6.82
CA LEU A 153 -3.84 14.81 6.06
C LEU A 153 -3.69 16.15 6.80
N ILE A 154 -3.58 16.14 8.13
CA ILE A 154 -3.42 17.37 8.94
C ILE A 154 -2.18 18.18 8.51
N PRO A 155 -0.96 17.59 8.39
CA PRO A 155 0.22 18.36 8.00
C PRO A 155 0.20 18.81 6.54
N ASN A 156 -0.36 18.00 5.63
CA ASN A 156 -0.46 18.33 4.22
C ASN A 156 -1.65 17.60 3.56
N PRO A 157 -2.73 18.31 3.22
CA PRO A 157 -3.89 17.69 2.56
C PRO A 157 -3.57 17.19 1.15
N GLY A 158 -2.49 17.66 0.53
CA GLY A 158 -2.01 17.19 -0.77
C GLY A 158 -1.68 15.71 -0.80
N TYR A 159 -1.42 15.07 0.35
CA TYR A 159 -1.21 13.62 0.44
C TYR A 159 -2.39 12.79 -0.10
N LEU A 160 -3.60 13.37 -0.18
CA LEU A 160 -4.77 12.71 -0.76
C LEU A 160 -4.57 12.32 -2.24
N PHE A 161 -3.77 13.08 -2.99
CA PHE A 161 -3.55 12.86 -4.43
C PHE A 161 -2.34 11.96 -4.74
N TYR A 162 -1.60 11.54 -3.72
CA TYR A 162 -0.47 10.63 -3.90
C TYR A 162 -0.98 9.20 -4.13
N SER A 163 -0.47 8.58 -5.20
CA SER A 163 -0.80 7.18 -5.56
C SER A 163 -0.56 6.22 -4.40
N GLY A 164 0.56 6.37 -3.68
CA GLY A 164 0.89 5.52 -2.53
C GLY A 164 -0.12 5.63 -1.37
N PHE A 165 -0.71 6.81 -1.15
CA PHE A 165 -1.76 6.98 -0.15
C PHE A 165 -3.04 6.27 -0.63
N GLN A 166 -3.52 6.60 -1.84
CA GLN A 166 -4.76 6.06 -2.40
C GLN A 166 -4.73 4.53 -2.51
N LEU A 167 -3.68 3.96 -3.10
CA LEU A 167 -3.51 2.52 -3.26
C LEU A 167 -3.50 1.82 -1.91
N SER A 168 -2.85 2.42 -0.92
CA SER A 168 -2.79 1.79 0.37
C SER A 168 -4.12 1.80 1.14
N PHE A 169 -4.85 2.93 1.11
CA PHE A 169 -6.15 3.04 1.74
C PHE A 169 -7.17 2.12 1.06
N ALA A 170 -7.16 2.07 -0.28
CA ALA A 170 -7.95 1.12 -1.05
C ALA A 170 -7.63 -0.34 -0.69
N ALA A 171 -6.36 -0.70 -0.51
CA ALA A 171 -5.99 -2.05 -0.08
C ALA A 171 -6.54 -2.43 1.31
N VAL A 172 -6.49 -1.50 2.28
CA VAL A 172 -7.05 -1.75 3.63
C VAL A 172 -8.58 -1.80 3.59
N LEU A 173 -9.24 -0.97 2.79
CA LEU A 173 -10.69 -1.05 2.57
C LEU A 173 -11.09 -2.37 1.89
N GLY A 174 -10.33 -2.82 0.89
CA GLY A 174 -10.50 -4.14 0.27
C GLY A 174 -10.42 -5.27 1.29
N ALA A 175 -9.39 -5.26 2.15
CA ALA A 175 -9.21 -6.25 3.21
C ALA A 175 -10.28 -6.16 4.32
N GLY A 176 -10.75 -4.96 4.67
CA GLY A 176 -11.73 -4.75 5.74
C GLY A 176 -13.19 -4.94 5.32
N VAL A 177 -13.54 -4.63 4.07
CA VAL A 177 -14.93 -4.54 3.59
C VAL A 177 -15.25 -5.62 2.55
N VAL A 178 -14.37 -5.79 1.55
CA VAL A 178 -14.60 -6.71 0.42
C VAL A 178 -14.27 -8.15 0.84
N TYR A 179 -13.12 -8.37 1.49
CA TYR A 179 -12.67 -9.71 1.90
C TYR A 179 -13.69 -10.45 2.79
N PRO A 180 -14.29 -9.87 3.85
CA PRO A 180 -15.27 -10.58 4.66
C PRO A 180 -16.54 -10.97 3.88
N SER A 181 -16.87 -10.22 2.83
CA SER A 181 -18.03 -10.49 1.97
C SER A 181 -17.74 -11.65 1.02
N LEU A 182 -16.54 -11.67 0.40
CA LEU A 182 -16.10 -12.77 -0.48
C LEU A 182 -15.83 -14.05 0.31
N ARG A 183 -15.21 -13.96 1.49
CA ARG A 183 -14.88 -15.15 2.31
C ARG A 183 -16.12 -15.97 2.67
N LYS A 184 -17.26 -15.32 2.88
CA LYS A 184 -18.52 -15.99 3.22
C LYS A 184 -19.15 -16.76 2.06
N LEU A 185 -18.69 -16.53 0.82
CA LEU A 185 -19.11 -17.27 -0.37
C LEU A 185 -18.38 -18.62 -0.51
N LEU A 186 -17.28 -18.82 0.22
CA LEU A 186 -16.55 -20.08 0.19
C LEU A 186 -17.38 -21.24 0.76
N PRO A 187 -17.48 -22.37 0.05
CA PRO A 187 -18.10 -23.57 0.60
C PRO A 187 -17.29 -24.06 1.80
N GLN A 188 -17.98 -24.37 2.91
CA GLN A 188 -17.34 -24.83 4.15
C GLN A 188 -16.49 -26.09 3.97
N LYS A 189 -16.79 -26.93 2.97
CA LYS A 189 -16.00 -28.12 2.61
C LYS A 189 -14.56 -27.77 2.20
N LEU A 190 -14.35 -26.66 1.49
CA LEU A 190 -12.99 -26.16 1.15
C LEU A 190 -12.25 -25.64 2.39
N LEU A 191 -13.00 -25.10 3.37
CA LEU A 191 -12.46 -24.58 4.64
C LEU A 191 -12.19 -25.69 5.69
N GLN A 192 -12.68 -26.91 5.46
CA GLN A 192 -12.46 -28.10 6.30
C GLN A 192 -11.32 -29.00 5.80
N GLY A 193 -10.73 -28.72 4.63
CA GLY A 193 -9.59 -29.46 4.10
C GLY A 193 -8.28 -29.27 4.91
N LYS A 194 -7.20 -29.89 4.43
CA LYS A 194 -5.84 -29.75 5.00
C LYS A 194 -5.51 -28.28 5.25
N ALA A 195 -4.91 -27.97 6.41
CA ALA A 195 -4.66 -26.59 6.86
C ALA A 195 -3.93 -25.70 5.84
N LEU A 196 -3.10 -26.29 4.97
CA LEU A 196 -2.39 -25.58 3.89
C LEU A 196 -3.32 -25.15 2.74
N LEU A 197 -4.25 -26.01 2.32
CA LEU A 197 -5.24 -25.69 1.28
C LEU A 197 -6.16 -24.56 1.73
N LYS A 198 -6.63 -24.63 2.98
CA LYS A 198 -7.43 -23.56 3.59
C LYS A 198 -6.71 -22.22 3.55
N LYS A 199 -5.44 -22.19 3.97
CA LYS A 199 -4.62 -20.96 3.96
C LYS A 199 -4.42 -20.43 2.54
N GLY A 200 -4.10 -21.29 1.57
CA GLY A 200 -3.93 -20.87 0.17
C GLY A 200 -5.19 -20.24 -0.41
N VAL A 201 -6.36 -20.83 -0.15
CA VAL A 201 -7.66 -20.31 -0.60
C VAL A 201 -8.00 -18.98 0.07
N GLU A 202 -7.81 -18.87 1.40
CA GLU A 202 -8.06 -17.62 2.14
C GLU A 202 -7.13 -16.48 1.68
N SER A 203 -5.85 -16.77 1.44
CA SER A 203 -4.89 -15.79 0.90
C SER A 203 -5.26 -15.35 -0.51
N SER A 204 -5.71 -16.27 -1.37
CA SER A 204 -6.13 -15.96 -2.74
C SER A 204 -7.33 -15.03 -2.77
N ILE A 205 -8.32 -15.25 -1.89
CA ILE A 205 -9.49 -14.38 -1.79
C ILE A 205 -9.15 -13.03 -1.18
N SER A 206 -8.24 -13.00 -0.20
CA SER A 206 -7.71 -11.74 0.32
C SER A 206 -7.04 -10.93 -0.77
N TRP A 207 -6.21 -11.56 -1.60
CA TRP A 207 -5.58 -10.91 -2.74
C TRP A 207 -6.63 -10.39 -3.72
N LEU A 208 -7.62 -11.21 -4.10
CA LEU A 208 -8.68 -10.79 -5.01
C LEU A 208 -9.48 -9.59 -4.46
N ALA A 209 -9.79 -9.59 -3.16
CA ALA A 209 -10.50 -8.49 -2.52
C ALA A 209 -9.70 -7.17 -2.54
N ILE A 210 -8.38 -7.25 -2.30
CA ILE A 210 -7.47 -6.11 -2.41
C ILE A 210 -7.39 -5.65 -3.85
N MET A 211 -7.12 -6.58 -4.78
CA MET A 211 -7.01 -6.35 -6.22
C MET A 211 -8.24 -5.62 -6.76
N LEU A 212 -9.46 -6.11 -6.46
CA LEU A 212 -10.70 -5.46 -6.91
C LEU A 212 -10.84 -4.02 -6.41
N CYS A 213 -10.35 -3.72 -5.21
CA CYS A 213 -10.44 -2.36 -4.67
C CYS A 213 -9.33 -1.44 -5.25
N THR A 214 -8.14 -1.97 -5.50
CA THR A 214 -7.00 -1.22 -6.03
C THR A 214 -6.98 -1.14 -7.55
N LEU A 215 -7.73 -1.99 -8.26
CA LEU A 215 -7.65 -2.15 -9.73
C LEU A 215 -7.78 -0.83 -10.49
N PRO A 216 -8.81 0.02 -10.28
CA PRO A 216 -8.93 1.27 -11.01
C PRO A 216 -7.74 2.21 -10.80
N LEU A 217 -7.24 2.29 -9.56
CA LEU A 217 -6.08 3.09 -9.21
C LEU A 217 -4.80 2.57 -9.86
N VAL A 218 -4.62 1.25 -9.90
CA VAL A 218 -3.48 0.63 -10.60
C VAL A 218 -3.51 0.97 -12.08
N CYS A 219 -4.69 0.89 -12.72
CA CYS A 219 -4.86 1.27 -14.12
C CYS A 219 -4.61 2.77 -14.33
N TYR A 220 -5.06 3.63 -13.42
CA TYR A 220 -4.90 5.08 -13.53
C TYR A 220 -3.46 5.56 -13.38
N TYR A 221 -2.66 4.94 -12.50
CA TYR A 221 -1.29 5.39 -12.24
C TYR A 221 -0.20 4.60 -12.98
N PHE A 222 -0.42 3.31 -13.23
CA PHE A 222 0.58 2.44 -13.84
C PHE A 222 0.23 2.00 -15.25
N PHE A 223 -1.03 2.17 -15.67
CA PHE A 223 -1.55 1.81 -17.00
C PHE A 223 -1.41 0.33 -17.39
N GLU A 224 -0.88 -0.50 -16.49
CA GLU A 224 -0.65 -1.92 -16.70
C GLU A 224 -1.02 -2.74 -15.47
N ILE A 225 -1.55 -3.93 -15.72
CA ILE A 225 -1.94 -4.89 -14.68
C ILE A 225 -0.97 -6.07 -14.75
N PRO A 226 -0.19 -6.34 -13.69
CA PRO A 226 0.70 -7.50 -13.65
C PRO A 226 -0.14 -8.78 -13.38
N LEU A 227 -0.38 -9.59 -14.42
CA LEU A 227 -1.20 -10.79 -14.32
C LEU A 227 -0.58 -11.86 -13.42
N TYR A 228 0.74 -12.01 -13.49
CA TYR A 228 1.49 -12.94 -12.63
C TYR A 228 1.86 -12.36 -11.25
N GLY A 229 1.27 -11.21 -10.88
CA GLY A 229 1.49 -10.58 -9.58
C GLY A 229 1.14 -11.49 -8.39
N ILE A 230 0.18 -12.41 -8.54
CA ILE A 230 -0.15 -13.39 -7.49
C ILE A 230 1.04 -14.30 -7.19
N ILE A 231 1.63 -14.87 -8.24
CA ILE A 231 2.72 -15.84 -8.13
C ILE A 231 3.95 -15.13 -7.55
N ALA A 232 4.25 -13.94 -8.07
CA ALA A 232 5.32 -13.09 -7.56
C ALA A 232 5.11 -12.78 -6.07
N ASN A 233 3.93 -12.31 -5.68
CA ASN A 233 3.63 -12.00 -4.28
C ASN A 233 3.69 -13.23 -3.37
N LEU A 234 3.17 -14.38 -3.80
CA LEU A 234 3.20 -15.60 -3.01
C LEU A 234 4.63 -16.07 -2.70
N LEU A 235 5.55 -15.93 -3.67
CA LEU A 235 6.96 -16.31 -3.53
C LEU A 235 7.78 -15.27 -2.77
N MET A 236 7.52 -13.98 -3.01
CA MET A 236 8.34 -12.88 -2.50
C MET A 236 7.94 -12.46 -1.09
N LEU A 237 6.64 -12.35 -0.78
CA LEU A 237 6.16 -11.80 0.51
C LEU A 237 6.69 -12.55 1.75
N PRO A 238 6.83 -13.90 1.77
CA PRO A 238 7.38 -14.61 2.94
C PRO A 238 8.84 -14.24 3.24
N SER A 239 9.64 -13.95 2.22
CA SER A 239 11.06 -13.60 2.37
C SER A 239 11.28 -12.08 2.55
N MET A 240 10.29 -11.23 2.27
CA MET A 240 10.41 -9.78 2.44
C MET A 240 10.74 -9.36 3.88
N SER A 241 10.20 -10.04 4.90
CA SER A 241 10.57 -9.74 6.28
C SER A 241 12.03 -10.06 6.59
N LEU A 242 12.61 -11.07 5.93
CA LEU A 242 14.02 -11.39 6.05
C LEU A 242 14.87 -10.28 5.42
N VAL A 243 14.54 -9.86 4.19
CA VAL A 243 15.22 -8.77 3.47
C VAL A 243 15.19 -7.47 4.28
N MET A 244 14.04 -7.11 4.85
CA MET A 244 13.92 -5.93 5.68
C MET A 244 14.77 -6.01 6.95
N ALA A 245 14.77 -7.17 7.63
CA ALA A 245 15.52 -7.36 8.86
C ALA A 245 17.04 -7.36 8.61
N SER A 246 17.51 -8.07 7.58
CA SER A 246 18.93 -8.08 7.18
C SER A 246 19.38 -6.71 6.68
N GLY A 247 18.55 -6.00 5.92
CA GLY A 247 18.83 -4.64 5.47
C GLY A 247 18.98 -3.65 6.63
N LEU A 248 18.06 -3.70 7.62
CA LEU A 248 18.13 -2.81 8.79
C LEU A 248 19.35 -3.14 9.67
N LEU A 249 19.55 -4.41 10.02
CA LEU A 249 20.67 -4.83 10.87
C LEU A 249 22.02 -4.63 10.18
N GLY A 250 22.10 -4.95 8.89
CA GLY A 250 23.29 -4.77 8.06
C GLY A 250 23.65 -3.30 7.88
N GLY A 251 22.65 -2.43 7.66
CA GLY A 251 22.86 -0.98 7.61
C GLY A 251 23.38 -0.41 8.93
N MET A 252 22.78 -0.80 10.05
CA MET A 252 23.21 -0.34 11.39
C MET A 252 24.62 -0.83 11.75
N MET A 253 24.90 -2.12 11.54
CA MET A 253 26.21 -2.70 11.86
C MET A 253 27.29 -2.30 10.86
N GLY A 254 26.93 -1.95 9.62
CA GLY A 254 27.84 -1.44 8.62
C GLY A 254 28.48 -0.10 8.99
N VAL A 255 27.80 0.72 9.79
CA VAL A 255 28.37 1.95 10.36
C VAL A 255 29.48 1.64 11.37
N ALA A 256 29.31 0.57 12.17
CA ALA A 256 30.30 0.17 13.17
C ALA A 256 31.47 -0.60 12.56
N SER A 257 31.18 -1.57 11.67
CA SER A 257 32.22 -2.26 10.90
C SER A 257 31.70 -2.70 9.52
N PRO A 258 32.44 -2.40 8.43
CA PRO A 258 32.05 -2.80 7.08
C PRO A 258 31.95 -4.32 6.91
N LEU A 259 32.77 -5.10 7.63
CA LEU A 259 32.78 -6.56 7.55
C LEU A 259 31.51 -7.18 8.14
N MET A 260 31.08 -6.74 9.33
CA MET A 260 29.82 -7.23 9.93
C MET A 260 28.62 -6.78 9.11
N GLY A 261 28.63 -5.56 8.57
CA GLY A 261 27.59 -5.07 7.66
C GLY A 261 27.42 -5.97 6.44
N ARG A 262 28.53 -6.34 5.77
CA ARG A 262 28.50 -7.25 4.61
C ARG A 262 27.89 -8.60 4.96
N VAL A 263 28.35 -9.24 6.05
CA VAL A 263 27.85 -10.57 6.46
C VAL A 263 26.34 -10.53 6.73
N LEU A 264 25.86 -9.49 7.41
CA LEU A 264 24.44 -9.33 7.72
C LEU A 264 23.58 -8.98 6.50
N LEU A 265 24.17 -8.42 5.44
CA LEU A 265 23.48 -8.12 4.18
C LEU A 265 23.39 -9.32 3.23
N VAL A 266 24.21 -10.37 3.38
CA VAL A 266 24.18 -11.56 2.51
C VAL A 266 22.77 -12.15 2.34
N PRO A 267 21.97 -12.35 3.40
CA PRO A 267 20.61 -12.87 3.23
C PRO A 267 19.70 -11.96 2.40
N ALA A 268 19.87 -10.61 2.51
CA ALA A 268 19.13 -9.68 1.65
C ALA A 268 19.57 -9.84 0.19
N ALA A 269 20.89 -9.87 -0.07
CA ALA A 269 21.43 -9.99 -1.41
C ALA A 269 20.93 -11.26 -2.12
N VAL A 270 21.03 -12.42 -1.46
CA VAL A 270 20.55 -13.70 -2.02
C VAL A 270 19.05 -13.66 -2.32
N CYS A 271 18.24 -13.06 -1.45
CA CYS A 271 16.81 -12.93 -1.71
C CYS A 271 16.52 -11.98 -2.88
N LEU A 272 17.23 -10.85 -2.97
CA LEU A 272 17.07 -9.88 -4.07
C LEU A 272 17.50 -10.46 -5.41
N GLU A 273 18.63 -11.16 -5.47
CA GLU A 273 19.05 -11.91 -6.67
C GLU A 273 18.01 -12.96 -7.06
N GLY A 274 17.45 -13.67 -6.07
CA GLY A 274 16.33 -14.58 -6.29
C GLY A 274 15.10 -13.88 -6.87
N TYR A 275 14.78 -12.67 -6.40
CA TYR A 275 13.67 -11.87 -6.94
C TYR A 275 13.91 -11.41 -8.37
N GLU A 276 15.13 -10.98 -8.69
CA GLU A 276 15.53 -10.62 -10.05
C GLU A 276 15.43 -11.82 -11.00
N TRP A 277 15.89 -13.00 -10.55
CA TRP A 277 15.76 -14.22 -11.32
C TRP A 277 14.29 -14.60 -11.58
N ILE A 278 13.44 -14.59 -10.54
CA ILE A 278 12.00 -14.90 -10.68
C ILE A 278 11.32 -13.90 -11.62
N THR A 279 11.52 -12.60 -11.40
CA THR A 279 10.89 -11.55 -12.19
C THR A 279 11.37 -11.55 -13.64
N GLY A 280 12.65 -11.86 -13.89
CA GLY A 280 13.19 -12.06 -15.23
C GLY A 280 12.50 -13.21 -15.97
N LYS A 281 12.21 -14.32 -15.29
CA LYS A 281 11.43 -15.43 -15.86
C LYS A 281 9.98 -15.06 -16.12
N ILE A 282 9.34 -14.34 -15.19
CA ILE A 282 7.95 -13.88 -15.34
C ILE A 282 7.81 -12.92 -16.52
N ARG A 283 8.76 -12.01 -16.73
CA ARG A 283 8.75 -11.08 -17.87
C ARG A 283 8.81 -11.78 -19.23
N GLY A 284 9.42 -12.97 -19.30
CA GLY A 284 9.47 -13.77 -20.53
C GLY A 284 8.18 -14.53 -20.84
N LEU A 285 7.20 -14.55 -19.94
CA LEU A 285 5.93 -15.24 -20.17
C LEU A 285 4.99 -14.36 -21.01
N PRO A 286 4.23 -14.95 -21.96
CA PRO A 286 3.26 -14.20 -22.74
C PRO A 286 2.18 -13.63 -21.81
N GLY A 287 1.89 -12.33 -21.97
CA GLY A 287 0.94 -11.63 -21.10
C GLY A 287 1.47 -11.31 -19.70
N ALA A 288 2.79 -11.14 -19.54
CA ALA A 288 3.40 -10.79 -18.25
C ALA A 288 2.72 -9.59 -17.58
N SER A 289 2.43 -8.56 -18.38
CA SER A 289 1.58 -7.44 -18.02
C SER A 289 0.50 -7.25 -19.09
N TRP A 290 -0.67 -6.80 -18.64
CA TRP A 290 -1.73 -6.34 -19.52
C TRP A 290 -1.76 -4.81 -19.48
N ILE A 291 -1.41 -4.15 -20.58
CA ILE A 291 -1.57 -2.70 -20.76
C ILE A 291 -3.05 -2.36 -20.92
N CYS A 292 -3.66 -1.76 -19.91
CA CYS A 292 -5.11 -1.54 -19.89
C CYS A 292 -5.51 -0.14 -20.39
N GLY A 293 -4.56 0.80 -20.45
CA GLY A 293 -4.84 2.23 -20.66
C GLY A 293 -5.24 2.95 -19.38
N GLN A 294 -5.28 4.28 -19.43
CA GLN A 294 -5.74 5.10 -18.31
C GLN A 294 -7.26 5.21 -18.30
N PRO A 295 -7.96 4.74 -17.25
CA PRO A 295 -9.39 5.00 -17.10
C PRO A 295 -9.66 6.46 -16.77
N GLU A 296 -10.78 6.99 -17.27
CA GLU A 296 -11.27 8.31 -16.87
C GLU A 296 -11.84 8.28 -15.44
N ILE A 297 -11.90 9.45 -14.79
CA ILE A 297 -12.35 9.55 -13.39
C ILE A 297 -13.80 9.05 -13.22
N TRP A 298 -14.67 9.28 -14.19
CA TRP A 298 -16.05 8.82 -14.14
C TRP A 298 -16.16 7.29 -14.30
N GLU A 299 -15.31 6.66 -15.12
CA GLU A 299 -15.25 5.19 -15.27
C GLU A 299 -14.87 4.54 -13.94
N MET A 300 -13.87 5.12 -13.25
CA MET A 300 -13.48 4.69 -11.91
C MET A 300 -14.62 4.87 -10.90
N ALA A 301 -15.33 6.01 -10.94
CA ALA A 301 -16.44 6.28 -10.04
C ALA A 301 -17.59 5.28 -10.22
N ILE A 302 -17.96 4.96 -11.46
CA ILE A 302 -18.98 3.94 -11.77
C ILE A 302 -18.52 2.57 -11.30
N TYR A 303 -17.27 2.19 -11.57
CA TYR A 303 -16.72 0.93 -11.09
C TYR A 303 -16.81 0.80 -9.56
N TYR A 304 -16.44 1.85 -8.81
CA TYR A 304 -16.54 1.83 -7.35
C TYR A 304 -18.00 1.76 -6.86
N LEU A 305 -18.93 2.40 -7.56
CA LEU A 305 -20.37 2.27 -7.28
C LEU A 305 -20.86 0.84 -7.51
N CYS A 306 -20.46 0.21 -8.62
CA CYS A 306 -20.75 -1.19 -8.92
C CYS A 306 -20.15 -2.13 -7.86
N LEU A 307 -18.91 -1.91 -7.45
CA LEU A 307 -18.24 -2.69 -6.40
C LEU A 307 -18.97 -2.54 -5.06
N ALA A 308 -19.36 -1.33 -4.68
CA ALA A 308 -20.11 -1.06 -3.46
C ALA A 308 -21.49 -1.74 -3.50
N ALA A 309 -22.21 -1.66 -4.62
CA ALA A 309 -23.50 -2.32 -4.83
C ALA A 309 -23.37 -3.85 -4.75
N ALA A 310 -22.35 -4.44 -5.41
CA ALA A 310 -22.07 -5.86 -5.33
C ALA A 310 -21.81 -6.31 -3.89
N VAL A 311 -20.96 -5.60 -3.15
CA VAL A 311 -20.70 -5.89 -1.73
C VAL A 311 -21.96 -5.74 -0.88
N TRP A 312 -22.78 -4.73 -1.14
CA TRP A 312 -24.03 -4.51 -0.42
C TRP A 312 -25.04 -5.65 -0.64
N ILE A 313 -25.22 -6.11 -1.88
CA ILE A 313 -26.08 -7.27 -2.22
C ILE A 313 -25.59 -8.52 -1.48
N LEU A 314 -24.28 -8.78 -1.52
CA LEU A 314 -23.67 -9.90 -0.82
C LEU A 314 -23.89 -9.81 0.69
N LYS A 315 -23.72 -8.63 1.30
CA LYS A 315 -23.98 -8.42 2.75
C LYS A 315 -25.45 -8.56 3.12
N ARG A 316 -26.38 -8.00 2.31
CA ARG A 316 -27.83 -8.09 2.53
C ARG A 316 -28.30 -9.54 2.53
N SER A 317 -27.77 -10.35 1.62
CA SER A 317 -28.06 -11.78 1.55
C SER A 317 -27.68 -12.52 2.84
N LEU A 318 -26.72 -11.98 3.61
CA LEU A 318 -26.12 -12.61 4.79
C LEU A 318 -26.68 -12.10 6.14
N ILE A 319 -27.35 -10.94 6.18
CA ILE A 319 -27.88 -10.32 7.42
C ILE A 319 -29.21 -10.95 7.88
N GLY A 320 -29.73 -11.94 7.15
CA GLY A 320 -31.06 -12.52 7.37
C GLY A 320 -31.27 -13.53 8.52
N ARG A 321 -30.30 -13.86 9.41
CA ARG A 321 -30.61 -14.77 10.54
C ARG A 321 -29.90 -14.45 11.86
N ASN A 322 -30.74 -14.31 12.88
CA ASN A 322 -30.49 -14.38 14.31
C ASN A 322 -29.41 -15.42 14.68
N GLN A 323 -28.39 -14.99 15.44
CA GLN A 323 -27.14 -15.72 15.71
C GLN A 323 -27.29 -17.13 16.33
N LYS A 324 -28.49 -17.51 16.82
CA LYS A 324 -28.71 -18.78 17.53
C LYS A 324 -29.25 -19.93 16.66
N ALA A 325 -29.88 -19.65 15.51
CA ALA A 325 -30.37 -20.69 14.59
C ALA A 325 -29.35 -21.06 13.48
N ALA A 326 -28.34 -20.20 13.26
CA ALA A 326 -27.43 -20.30 12.11
C ALA A 326 -26.49 -21.51 12.15
N LYS A 327 -25.99 -21.95 13.32
CA LYS A 327 -24.97 -23.02 13.37
C LYS A 327 -25.42 -24.38 12.84
N ARG A 328 -26.73 -24.69 12.83
CA ARG A 328 -27.26 -25.98 12.32
C ARG A 328 -27.75 -25.94 10.87
N CYS A 329 -27.94 -24.75 10.28
CA CYS A 329 -28.50 -24.61 8.92
C CYS A 329 -27.46 -24.20 7.86
N ILE A 330 -26.22 -23.87 8.24
CA ILE A 330 -25.20 -23.38 7.30
C ILE A 330 -24.86 -24.40 6.20
N GLU A 331 -25.00 -25.70 6.44
CA GLU A 331 -24.66 -26.71 5.43
C GLU A 331 -25.66 -26.81 4.27
N ARG A 332 -26.85 -26.19 4.39
CA ARG A 332 -27.95 -26.32 3.41
C ARG A 332 -28.31 -25.02 2.66
N ASP A 333 -27.78 -23.86 3.06
CA ASP A 333 -28.31 -22.54 2.62
C ASP A 333 -27.48 -21.81 1.54
N ILE A 334 -26.21 -22.18 1.27
CA ILE A 334 -25.45 -21.61 0.13
C ILE A 334 -26.15 -21.93 -1.22
N ARG A 335 -26.93 -23.01 -1.27
CA ARG A 335 -27.70 -23.40 -2.46
C ARG A 335 -28.95 -22.53 -2.71
N LYS A 336 -29.40 -21.68 -1.76
CA LYS A 336 -30.70 -21.00 -1.87
C LYS A 336 -30.71 -19.59 -2.45
N ARG A 337 -29.58 -18.97 -2.80
CA ARG A 337 -29.58 -17.65 -3.46
C ARG A 337 -28.50 -17.49 -4.55
N PRO A 338 -28.48 -18.35 -5.58
CA PRO A 338 -27.62 -18.12 -6.74
C PRO A 338 -27.92 -16.75 -7.39
N ALA A 339 -29.15 -16.25 -7.26
CA ALA A 339 -29.57 -14.96 -7.80
C ALA A 339 -28.78 -13.77 -7.22
N ASP A 340 -28.51 -13.71 -5.91
CA ASP A 340 -27.78 -12.58 -5.30
C ASP A 340 -26.29 -12.61 -5.69
N ILE A 341 -25.69 -13.80 -5.74
CA ILE A 341 -24.29 -13.99 -6.18
C ILE A 341 -24.18 -13.64 -7.67
N LEU A 342 -25.13 -14.11 -8.49
CA LEU A 342 -25.20 -13.81 -9.92
C LEU A 342 -25.40 -12.31 -10.13
N ALA A 343 -26.31 -11.66 -9.41
CA ALA A 343 -26.52 -10.22 -9.49
C ALA A 343 -25.27 -9.42 -9.12
N ALA A 344 -24.59 -9.79 -8.02
CA ALA A 344 -23.33 -9.17 -7.64
C ALA A 344 -22.23 -9.37 -8.69
N ALA A 345 -22.14 -10.56 -9.28
CA ALA A 345 -21.21 -10.86 -10.36
C ALA A 345 -21.52 -10.05 -11.62
N VAL A 346 -22.79 -9.99 -12.04
CA VAL A 346 -23.25 -9.21 -13.21
C VAL A 346 -22.92 -7.73 -13.04
N ILE A 347 -23.26 -7.13 -11.89
CA ILE A 347 -22.95 -5.72 -11.60
C ILE A 347 -21.44 -5.47 -11.63
N LEU A 348 -20.64 -6.38 -11.07
CA LEU A 348 -19.19 -6.27 -11.10
C LEU A 348 -18.64 -6.40 -12.52
N THR A 349 -19.19 -7.30 -13.35
CA THR A 349 -18.78 -7.44 -14.76
C THR A 349 -19.14 -6.22 -15.59
N ILE A 350 -20.28 -5.57 -15.33
CA ILE A 350 -20.65 -4.30 -15.97
C ILE A 350 -19.64 -3.21 -15.56
N GLY A 351 -19.33 -3.11 -14.27
CA GLY A 351 -18.33 -2.16 -13.78
C GLY A 351 -16.95 -2.38 -14.41
N LEU A 352 -16.50 -3.64 -14.55
CA LEU A 352 -15.26 -3.99 -15.24
C LEU A 352 -15.33 -3.66 -16.74
N GLY A 353 -16.45 -3.94 -17.40
CA GLY A 353 -16.66 -3.61 -18.81
C GLY A 353 -16.56 -2.11 -19.08
N ILE A 354 -17.10 -1.28 -18.18
CA ILE A 354 -17.00 0.19 -18.25
C ILE A 354 -15.57 0.64 -17.98
N LEU A 355 -14.90 0.06 -16.98
CA LEU A 355 -13.52 0.42 -16.61
C LEU A 355 -12.51 0.18 -17.75
N PHE A 356 -12.75 -0.86 -18.56
CA PHE A 356 -11.90 -1.21 -19.70
C PHE A 356 -12.50 -0.79 -21.04
N TRP A 357 -13.60 -0.04 -21.03
CA TRP A 357 -14.17 0.48 -22.26
C TRP A 357 -13.24 1.54 -22.84
N ARG A 358 -12.86 1.39 -24.10
CA ARG A 358 -12.02 2.38 -24.79
C ARG A 358 -12.82 2.98 -25.94
N ARG A 359 -12.82 4.31 -26.02
CA ARG A 359 -13.48 5.00 -27.14
C ARG A 359 -12.73 4.68 -28.42
N PRO A 360 -13.40 4.22 -29.48
CA PRO A 360 -12.74 4.04 -30.77
C PRO A 360 -12.32 5.42 -31.28
N VAL A 361 -11.05 5.53 -31.64
CA VAL A 361 -10.47 6.72 -32.28
C VAL A 361 -10.24 6.36 -33.75
N GLU A 362 -10.84 7.12 -34.67
CA GLU A 362 -10.70 6.88 -36.11
C GLU A 362 -9.28 7.21 -36.59
N LEU A 363 -8.80 8.41 -36.29
CA LEU A 363 -7.42 8.82 -36.54
C LEU A 363 -7.02 9.88 -35.51
N SER A 364 -5.93 9.64 -34.79
CA SER A 364 -5.29 10.66 -33.95
C SER A 364 -3.80 10.72 -34.20
N VAL A 365 -3.28 11.95 -34.26
CA VAL A 365 -1.86 12.25 -34.32
C VAL A 365 -1.50 13.00 -33.05
N THR A 366 -0.62 12.44 -32.23
CA THR A 366 -0.17 13.07 -30.99
C THR A 366 1.31 13.39 -31.08
N ALA A 367 1.65 14.68 -30.96
CA ALA A 367 3.03 15.12 -30.79
C ALA A 367 3.42 15.06 -29.31
N LEU A 368 4.41 14.23 -28.98
CA LEU A 368 4.95 14.11 -27.63
C LEU A 368 6.06 15.14 -27.42
N ASP A 369 5.98 15.86 -26.30
CA ASP A 369 7.09 16.69 -25.84
C ASP A 369 8.25 15.77 -25.42
N VAL A 370 9.31 15.77 -26.22
CA VAL A 370 10.56 15.05 -25.96
C VAL A 370 11.73 16.00 -25.70
N GLY A 371 11.47 17.29 -25.48
CA GLY A 371 12.50 18.33 -25.45
C GLY A 371 12.91 18.72 -26.87
N GLN A 372 14.21 18.72 -27.14
CA GLN A 372 14.78 19.05 -28.44
C GLN A 372 14.83 17.81 -29.35
N GLY A 373 13.72 17.60 -30.07
CA GLY A 373 13.53 16.52 -31.05
C GLY A 373 12.06 16.40 -31.44
N ASP A 374 11.77 15.45 -32.32
CA ASP A 374 10.41 15.13 -32.74
C ASP A 374 10.00 13.76 -32.23
N CYS A 375 8.72 13.62 -31.87
CA CYS A 375 8.10 12.35 -31.56
C CYS A 375 6.61 12.44 -31.84
N LEU A 376 6.14 11.70 -32.85
CA LEU A 376 4.74 11.65 -33.23
C LEU A 376 4.22 10.22 -33.06
N VAL A 377 3.07 10.09 -32.41
CA VAL A 377 2.34 8.82 -32.34
C VAL A 377 1.11 8.94 -33.22
N LEU A 378 1.03 8.09 -34.23
CA LEU A 378 -0.12 7.94 -35.10
C LEU A 378 -0.94 6.76 -34.61
N ASN A 379 -2.22 6.99 -34.30
CA ASN A 379 -3.17 5.94 -33.99
C ASN A 379 -4.30 5.99 -35.03
N ALA A 380 -4.41 4.96 -35.85
CA ALA A 380 -5.48 4.79 -36.82
C ALA A 380 -6.36 3.60 -36.44
N GLU A 381 -7.67 3.85 -36.33
CA GLU A 381 -8.72 2.89 -36.03
C GLU A 381 -8.49 2.03 -34.77
N ASN A 382 -7.66 2.51 -33.82
CA ASN A 382 -7.25 1.77 -32.64
C ASN A 382 -6.62 0.39 -32.93
N ARG A 383 -6.10 0.22 -34.15
CA ARG A 383 -5.49 -1.02 -34.65
C ARG A 383 -4.09 -0.81 -35.21
N PHE A 384 -3.82 0.37 -35.76
CA PHE A 384 -2.54 0.69 -36.37
C PHE A 384 -1.91 1.85 -35.61
N HIS A 385 -0.85 1.55 -34.88
CA HIS A 385 -0.06 2.42 -34.05
C HIS A 385 1.35 2.56 -34.62
N TYR A 386 1.66 3.74 -35.12
CA TYR A 386 2.99 4.08 -35.62
C TYR A 386 3.66 5.12 -34.73
N LEU A 387 4.95 4.94 -34.51
CA LEU A 387 5.79 5.91 -33.84
C LEU A 387 6.72 6.54 -34.89
N VAL A 388 6.73 7.86 -34.99
CA VAL A 388 7.68 8.60 -35.82
C VAL A 388 8.63 9.33 -34.88
N ASP A 389 9.92 9.03 -35.02
CA ASP A 389 10.99 9.49 -34.14
C ASP A 389 10.73 9.17 -32.66
N GLY A 390 11.28 9.96 -31.74
CA GLY A 390 11.40 9.61 -30.32
C GLY A 390 12.80 9.80 -29.74
N GLY A 391 13.68 10.42 -30.53
CA GLY A 391 14.99 10.89 -30.06
C GLY A 391 14.90 12.26 -29.42
N SER A 392 15.65 12.45 -28.34
CA SER A 392 15.88 13.74 -27.70
C SER A 392 17.38 14.00 -27.61
N ARG A 393 17.80 15.25 -27.78
CA ARG A 393 19.20 15.65 -27.70
C ARG A 393 19.60 16.15 -26.32
N ASP A 394 18.63 16.60 -25.53
CA ASP A 394 18.78 17.33 -24.28
C ASP A 394 18.22 16.56 -23.08
N VAL A 395 17.33 15.58 -23.31
CA VAL A 395 16.71 14.79 -22.25
C VAL A 395 17.10 13.31 -22.40
N GLU A 396 17.74 12.76 -21.37
CA GLU A 396 18.05 11.34 -21.31
C GLU A 396 16.81 10.52 -20.89
N GLY A 397 16.72 9.28 -21.39
CA GLY A 397 15.69 8.34 -20.95
C GLY A 397 14.26 8.66 -21.41
N VAL A 398 14.08 9.52 -22.42
CA VAL A 398 12.76 9.90 -22.97
C VAL A 398 11.89 8.70 -23.35
N GLY A 399 12.49 7.64 -23.88
CA GLY A 399 11.78 6.39 -24.17
C GLY A 399 11.10 5.78 -22.93
N ILE A 400 11.78 5.80 -21.78
CA ILE A 400 11.31 5.18 -20.53
C ILE A 400 10.34 6.09 -19.79
N TYR A 401 10.61 7.40 -19.76
CA TYR A 401 9.89 8.33 -18.90
C TYR A 401 8.79 9.14 -19.60
N ARG A 402 8.77 9.19 -20.95
CA ARG A 402 7.77 9.95 -21.71
C ARG A 402 7.02 9.09 -22.72
N ILE A 403 7.75 8.42 -23.62
CA ILE A 403 7.13 7.66 -24.73
C ILE A 403 6.41 6.42 -24.21
N LEU A 404 7.10 5.56 -23.44
CA LEU A 404 6.50 4.33 -22.92
C LEU A 404 5.29 4.58 -22.00
N PRO A 405 5.33 5.53 -21.04
CA PRO A 405 4.15 5.85 -20.23
C PRO A 405 2.97 6.34 -21.08
N TYR A 406 3.22 7.16 -22.12
CA TYR A 406 2.17 7.59 -23.03
C TYR A 406 1.55 6.43 -23.81
N LEU A 407 2.37 5.56 -24.40
CA LEU A 407 1.87 4.39 -25.14
C LEU A 407 1.01 3.51 -24.22
N LYS A 408 1.47 3.29 -22.98
CA LYS A 408 0.71 2.54 -21.98
C LYS A 408 -0.59 3.24 -21.58
N GLN A 409 -0.56 4.56 -21.40
CA GLN A 409 -1.73 5.39 -21.08
C GLN A 409 -2.82 5.26 -22.15
N GLN A 410 -2.43 5.21 -23.44
CA GLN A 410 -3.34 5.02 -24.57
C GLN A 410 -3.83 3.58 -24.73
N GLY A 411 -3.29 2.61 -23.97
CA GLY A 411 -3.63 1.19 -24.14
C GLY A 411 -2.94 0.53 -25.33
N ILE A 412 -1.87 1.13 -25.87
CA ILE A 412 -1.15 0.61 -27.04
C ILE A 412 -0.24 -0.53 -26.59
N HIS A 413 -0.48 -1.73 -27.11
CA HIS A 413 0.28 -2.94 -26.80
C HIS A 413 1.43 -3.23 -27.76
N VAL A 414 1.23 -2.89 -29.02
CA VAL A 414 2.12 -3.23 -30.13
C VAL A 414 2.24 -1.99 -31.01
N LEU A 415 3.45 -1.74 -31.52
CA LEU A 415 3.67 -0.81 -32.61
C LEU A 415 3.90 -1.60 -33.89
N GLU A 416 3.11 -1.29 -34.91
CA GLU A 416 3.21 -1.89 -36.23
C GLU A 416 4.48 -1.44 -36.94
N GLY A 417 4.90 -0.20 -36.69
CA GLY A 417 6.13 0.34 -37.22
C GLY A 417 6.64 1.54 -36.45
N ILE A 418 7.96 1.64 -36.40
CA ILE A 418 8.67 2.83 -35.94
C ILE A 418 9.39 3.41 -37.15
N PHE A 419 9.12 4.68 -37.47
CA PHE A 419 9.79 5.43 -38.52
C PHE A 419 10.80 6.37 -37.89
N ILE A 420 12.06 6.32 -38.35
CA ILE A 420 13.11 7.21 -37.86
C ILE A 420 13.51 8.16 -38.99
N SER A 421 13.37 9.46 -38.75
CA SER A 421 13.85 10.49 -39.64
C SER A 421 15.36 10.65 -39.45
N ILE A 422 16.11 10.36 -40.51
CA ILE A 422 17.53 10.70 -40.59
C ILE A 422 17.64 11.81 -41.64
N ARG A 423 18.66 12.67 -41.49
CA ARG A 423 18.95 13.84 -42.34
C ARG A 423 19.10 13.53 -43.86
N MET A 424 18.85 12.30 -44.31
CA MET A 424 18.85 11.82 -45.71
C MET A 424 17.75 10.77 -46.04
N GLY A 425 16.58 10.81 -45.39
CA GLY A 425 15.42 9.95 -45.74
C GLY A 425 15.00 8.98 -44.63
N ILE A 426 13.77 8.47 -44.73
CA ILE A 426 13.15 7.56 -43.74
C ILE A 426 13.71 6.14 -43.96
N THR A 427 14.45 5.61 -42.99
CA THR A 427 15.06 4.28 -43.07
C THR A 427 14.56 3.40 -41.93
N SER A 428 13.91 2.29 -42.32
CA SER A 428 13.42 1.16 -41.51
C SER A 428 12.11 1.34 -40.76
N ALA A 429 11.24 0.33 -40.93
CA ALA A 429 10.08 0.04 -40.09
C ALA A 429 10.44 -1.19 -39.25
N VAL A 430 10.53 -1.04 -37.93
CA VAL A 430 10.77 -2.15 -36.99
C VAL A 430 9.48 -2.36 -36.18
N SER A 431 8.85 -3.53 -36.34
CA SER A 431 7.72 -3.93 -35.50
C SER A 431 8.23 -4.40 -34.14
N LYS A 432 7.62 -3.91 -33.06
CA LYS A 432 7.99 -4.26 -31.67
C LYS A 432 6.73 -4.39 -30.81
N SER A 433 6.61 -5.51 -30.09
CA SER A 433 5.63 -5.74 -29.02
C SER A 433 6.24 -5.42 -27.66
N PHE A 434 5.46 -4.78 -26.77
CA PHE A 434 5.91 -4.36 -25.43
C PHE A 434 5.50 -5.31 -24.30
#